data_AF-A0A1Y1JUU0-F1
#
_entry.id   AF-A0A1Y1JUU0-F1
#
_cell.length_a   1.000
_cell.length_b   1.000
_cell.length_c   1.000
_cell.angle_alpha   90.00
_cell.angle_beta   90.00
_cell.angle_gamma   90.00
#
_symmetry.space_group_name_H-M   'P 1'
#
loop_
_entity.id
_entity.type
_entity.pdbx_description
1 polymer ?
#
loop_
_entity_poly.entity_id
_entity_poly.type
_entity_poly.pdbx_seq_one_letter_code
_entity_poly.pdbx_strand_id
1 'polypeptide(L)'
;MTSGTILDSEDFDFTGIFPTCTNGFSWISHHHNRNQESHKFTTLCSDFYKDEGLENRSSDFSILCRVLGLYLKHIESKGYGINLKSCCELFYYKLEKELMHSFKLKCTDSLQCYEKMTKKKSIRNFPTTISNICMKYYENVEEDTYKLLEHLFKIYYYIDLFKNRSQCTTTEMRKFQQKIIDLENYSCNNKSRLKAELEKIINVCEGYIIGWKDHHTAKHAAYLLTEKNWIGLRKMKLTELGDEILKKKRKKDVKTTEIMEQETIHSQLLMDNVTDDVTNTGLSNGTAFIGFSILIITFILYKYSTYFSFLKPSVRKLRRKFNKNNKNNLDFLNSFDVEYKNINDNIYKISYS
;
A
#
# COMPACT_ATOMS: atom_id res chain seq x y z
N MET A 1 -16.96 27.76 20.50
CA MET A 1 -16.03 26.92 19.71
C MET A 1 -16.38 25.47 19.99
N THR A 2 -17.15 24.85 19.12
CA THR A 2 -17.52 23.43 19.20
C THR A 2 -16.28 22.60 18.89
N SER A 3 -15.78 21.89 19.90
CA SER A 3 -14.71 20.91 19.73
C SER A 3 -15.27 19.77 18.89
N GLY A 4 -15.00 19.82 17.58
CA GLY A 4 -15.41 18.79 16.64
C GLY A 4 -14.72 17.49 17.04
N THR A 5 -15.48 16.54 17.53
CA THR A 5 -15.02 15.18 17.80
C THR A 5 -14.42 14.66 16.51
N ILE A 6 -13.11 14.41 16.51
CA ILE A 6 -12.43 13.72 15.41
C ILE A 6 -13.10 12.35 15.36
N LEU A 7 -14.02 12.16 14.41
CA LEU A 7 -14.56 10.85 14.09
C LEU A 7 -13.35 9.99 13.71
N ASP A 8 -13.10 8.94 14.50
CA ASP A 8 -12.16 7.87 14.15
C ASP A 8 -12.44 7.53 12.68
N SER A 9 -11.53 7.89 11.76
CA SER A 9 -11.76 7.70 10.33
C SER A 9 -12.03 6.22 10.11
N GLU A 10 -13.14 5.89 9.45
CA GLU A 10 -13.45 4.50 9.15
C GLU A 10 -12.32 3.94 8.31
N ASP A 11 -11.59 2.99 8.89
CA ASP A 11 -10.49 2.30 8.24
C ASP A 11 -10.91 1.84 6.82
N PHE A 12 -10.11 2.13 5.79
CA PHE A 12 -10.39 1.72 4.42
C PHE A 12 -10.53 0.20 4.26
N ASP A 13 -11.60 -0.28 3.62
CA ASP A 13 -11.92 -1.71 3.51
C ASP A 13 -11.51 -2.34 2.18
N PHE A 14 -10.29 -2.87 2.13
CA PHE A 14 -9.83 -3.66 0.97
C PHE A 14 -10.37 -5.10 0.93
N THR A 15 -11.29 -5.48 1.82
CA THR A 15 -11.87 -6.83 1.83
C THR A 15 -12.66 -7.06 0.54
N GLY A 16 -12.28 -8.10 -0.20
CA GLY A 16 -12.96 -8.46 -1.43
C GLY A 16 -12.49 -7.68 -2.66
N ILE A 17 -11.48 -6.81 -2.54
CA ILE A 17 -10.77 -6.26 -3.70
C ILE A 17 -10.03 -7.39 -4.43
N PHE A 18 -9.18 -8.12 -3.71
CA PHE A 18 -8.36 -9.18 -4.28
C PHE A 18 -8.83 -10.58 -3.83
N PRO A 19 -8.77 -11.58 -4.73
CA PRO A 19 -8.56 -11.45 -6.18
C PRO A 19 -9.84 -11.01 -6.93
N THR A 20 -10.98 -10.85 -6.28
CA THR A 20 -12.31 -10.76 -6.92
C THR A 20 -12.41 -9.72 -8.03
N CYS A 21 -11.96 -8.49 -7.76
CA CYS A 21 -12.06 -7.38 -8.71
C CYS A 21 -11.07 -7.53 -9.87
N THR A 22 -9.90 -8.10 -9.62
CA THR A 22 -8.87 -8.32 -10.65
C THR A 22 -9.01 -9.63 -11.39
N ASN A 23 -9.81 -10.58 -10.88
CA ASN A 23 -9.93 -11.91 -11.47
C ASN A 23 -10.49 -11.81 -12.90
N GLY A 24 -9.79 -12.41 -13.87
CA GLY A 24 -10.16 -12.37 -15.28
C GLY A 24 -9.93 -11.02 -15.97
N PHE A 25 -9.30 -10.05 -15.31
CA PHE A 25 -8.93 -8.77 -15.91
C PHE A 25 -7.41 -8.58 -15.89
N SER A 26 -6.82 -8.34 -17.07
CA SER A 26 -5.41 -8.00 -17.18
C SER A 26 -5.22 -6.48 -17.14
N TRP A 27 -4.42 -6.00 -16.20
CA TRP A 27 -4.00 -4.59 -16.12
C TRP A 27 -2.89 -4.24 -17.11
N ILE A 28 -2.37 -5.22 -17.84
CA ILE A 28 -1.27 -5.05 -18.75
C ILE A 28 -1.81 -4.53 -20.10
N SER A 29 -1.40 -3.32 -20.47
CA SER A 29 -1.99 -2.57 -21.58
C SER A 29 -1.93 -3.28 -22.94
N HIS A 30 -0.87 -4.03 -23.24
CA HIS A 30 -0.69 -4.68 -24.54
C HIS A 30 -1.64 -5.86 -24.77
N HIS A 31 -2.19 -6.48 -23.71
CA HIS A 31 -3.17 -7.56 -23.85
C HIS A 31 -4.47 -7.07 -24.50
N HIS A 32 -4.75 -5.77 -24.42
CA HIS A 32 -5.98 -5.18 -24.96
C HIS A 32 -5.83 -4.65 -26.39
N ASN A 33 -4.63 -4.66 -26.98
CA ASN A 33 -4.40 -3.99 -28.28
C ASN A 33 -5.18 -4.59 -29.46
N ARG A 34 -5.69 -5.83 -29.35
CA ARG A 34 -6.38 -6.53 -30.45
C ARG A 34 -7.90 -6.45 -30.38
N ASN A 35 -8.48 -5.91 -29.32
CA ASN A 35 -9.92 -5.86 -29.15
C ASN A 35 -10.50 -4.61 -29.85
N GLN A 36 -11.53 -4.77 -30.68
CA GLN A 36 -12.24 -3.64 -31.31
C GLN A 36 -12.70 -2.60 -30.28
N GLU A 37 -13.10 -3.03 -29.08
CA GLU A 37 -13.51 -2.13 -28.00
C GLU A 37 -12.37 -1.28 -27.47
N SER A 38 -11.16 -1.83 -27.44
CA SER A 38 -9.95 -1.13 -27.05
C SER A 38 -9.69 0.07 -27.95
N HIS A 39 -9.88 -0.08 -29.27
CA HIS A 39 -9.75 1.03 -30.21
C HIS A 39 -10.79 2.13 -29.95
N LYS A 40 -12.04 1.76 -29.64
CA LYS A 40 -13.08 2.75 -29.28
C LYS A 40 -12.66 3.56 -28.06
N PHE A 41 -12.18 2.89 -27.02
CA PHE A 41 -11.68 3.56 -25.82
C PHE A 41 -10.42 4.40 -26.08
N THR A 42 -9.50 3.96 -26.96
CA THR A 42 -8.34 4.79 -27.36
C THR A 42 -8.80 6.12 -27.94
N THR A 43 -9.73 6.11 -28.90
CA THR A 43 -10.23 7.36 -29.52
C THR A 43 -10.93 8.24 -28.49
N LEU A 44 -11.80 7.68 -27.64
CA LEU A 44 -12.47 8.41 -26.57
C LEU A 44 -11.46 9.07 -25.60
N CYS A 45 -10.45 8.31 -25.17
CA CYS A 45 -9.44 8.79 -24.22
C CYS A 45 -8.53 9.87 -24.83
N SER A 46 -8.18 9.74 -26.11
CA SER A 46 -7.44 10.78 -26.83
C SER A 46 -8.26 12.07 -26.97
N ASP A 47 -9.54 11.97 -27.31
CA ASP A 47 -10.44 13.13 -27.39
C ASP A 47 -10.65 13.78 -26.01
N PHE A 48 -10.74 12.99 -24.94
CA PHE A 48 -10.79 13.50 -23.56
C PHE A 48 -9.50 14.24 -23.21
N TYR A 49 -8.34 13.65 -23.47
CA TYR A 49 -7.05 14.25 -23.15
C TYR A 49 -6.78 15.53 -23.96
N LYS A 50 -7.29 15.65 -25.18
CA LYS A 50 -7.19 16.89 -25.95
C LYS A 50 -7.90 18.06 -25.26
N ASP A 51 -9.00 17.77 -24.57
CA ASP A 51 -9.79 18.80 -23.89
C ASP A 51 -9.25 19.10 -22.48
N GLU A 52 -8.81 18.07 -21.76
CA GLU A 52 -8.48 18.15 -20.34
C GLU A 52 -6.98 18.10 -20.03
N GLY A 53 -6.16 17.62 -20.97
CA GLY A 53 -4.70 17.52 -20.81
C GLY A 53 -4.00 18.86 -20.97
N LEU A 54 -2.89 19.02 -20.24
CA LEU A 54 -2.03 20.22 -20.28
C LEU A 54 -0.65 19.95 -20.92
N GLU A 55 -0.39 18.71 -21.33
CA GLU A 55 0.91 18.28 -21.86
C GLU A 55 0.75 17.51 -23.18
N ASN A 56 1.85 17.31 -23.92
CA ASN A 56 1.83 16.53 -25.16
C ASN A 56 2.14 15.04 -24.90
N ARG A 57 1.32 14.38 -24.08
CA ARG A 57 1.46 12.95 -23.72
C ARG A 57 0.19 12.13 -23.98
N SER A 58 -0.55 12.50 -25.02
CA SER A 58 -1.86 11.90 -25.32
C SER A 58 -1.79 10.39 -25.56
N SER A 59 -0.72 9.88 -26.20
CA SER A 59 -0.55 8.44 -26.45
C SER A 59 -0.47 7.65 -25.13
N ASP A 60 0.45 8.02 -24.24
CA ASP A 60 0.65 7.36 -22.94
C ASP A 60 -0.64 7.41 -22.10
N PHE A 61 -1.28 8.59 -22.03
CA PHE A 61 -2.54 8.76 -21.33
C PHE A 61 -3.62 7.85 -21.90
N SER A 62 -3.75 7.80 -23.23
CA SER A 62 -4.80 7.03 -23.90
C SER A 62 -4.65 5.54 -23.66
N ILE A 63 -3.42 5.04 -23.52
CA ILE A 63 -3.15 3.64 -23.18
C ILE A 63 -3.69 3.30 -21.78
N LEU A 64 -3.41 4.13 -20.79
CA LEU A 64 -3.83 3.91 -19.39
C LEU A 64 -5.32 4.14 -19.19
N CYS A 65 -5.86 5.24 -19.74
CA CYS A 65 -7.28 5.56 -19.71
C CYS A 65 -8.13 4.45 -20.35
N ARG A 66 -7.64 3.85 -21.43
CA ARG A 66 -8.29 2.72 -22.08
C ARG A 66 -8.35 1.48 -21.19
N VAL A 67 -7.27 1.15 -20.48
CA VAL A 67 -7.28 0.03 -19.53
C VAL A 67 -8.32 0.27 -18.43
N LEU A 68 -8.43 1.50 -17.93
CA LEU A 68 -9.45 1.86 -16.94
C LEU A 68 -10.89 1.78 -17.48
N GLY A 69 -11.12 2.25 -18.71
CA GLY A 69 -12.42 2.12 -19.37
C GLY A 69 -12.84 0.66 -19.57
N LEU A 70 -11.89 -0.20 -19.98
CA LEU A 70 -12.12 -1.65 -20.10
C LEU A 70 -12.35 -2.31 -18.74
N TYR A 71 -11.68 -1.85 -17.68
CA TYR A 71 -11.90 -2.35 -16.33
C TYR A 71 -13.31 -2.03 -15.83
N LEU A 72 -13.80 -0.80 -16.03
CA LEU A 72 -15.16 -0.43 -15.68
C LEU A 72 -16.20 -1.31 -16.39
N LYS A 73 -15.97 -1.61 -17.66
CA LYS A 73 -16.82 -2.53 -18.41
C LYS A 73 -16.76 -3.96 -17.88
N HIS A 74 -15.58 -4.42 -17.45
CA HIS A 74 -15.39 -5.73 -16.85
C HIS A 74 -16.14 -5.90 -15.53
N ILE A 75 -16.09 -4.89 -14.65
CA ILE A 75 -16.85 -4.95 -13.39
C ILE A 75 -18.36 -4.85 -13.64
N GLU A 76 -18.78 -4.06 -14.64
CA GLU A 76 -20.17 -3.95 -15.06
C GLU A 76 -20.73 -5.28 -15.60
N SER A 77 -19.94 -6.01 -16.38
CA SER A 77 -20.36 -7.30 -16.96
C SER A 77 -20.43 -8.44 -15.93
N LYS A 78 -19.68 -8.35 -14.83
CA LYS A 78 -19.73 -9.35 -13.74
C LYS A 78 -21.00 -9.28 -12.87
N GLY A 79 -21.72 -8.16 -12.88
CA GLY A 79 -23.00 -8.02 -12.19
C GLY A 79 -22.97 -8.34 -10.69
N TYR A 80 -24.00 -9.05 -10.19
CA TYR A 80 -24.27 -9.31 -8.77
C TYR A 80 -23.22 -10.17 -8.03
N GLY A 81 -22.22 -10.72 -8.72
CA GLY A 81 -21.22 -11.62 -8.14
C GLY A 81 -20.01 -10.94 -7.50
N ILE A 82 -19.93 -9.60 -7.51
CA ILE A 82 -18.79 -8.85 -6.99
C ILE A 82 -19.22 -7.81 -5.96
N ASN A 83 -18.33 -7.51 -5.02
CA ASN A 83 -18.47 -6.33 -4.17
C ASN A 83 -18.15 -5.09 -5.01
N LEU A 84 -19.20 -4.51 -5.61
CA LEU A 84 -19.06 -3.39 -6.53
C LEU A 84 -18.39 -2.17 -5.88
N LYS A 85 -18.67 -1.92 -4.59
CA LYS A 85 -18.04 -0.83 -3.83
C LYS A 85 -16.51 -0.99 -3.83
N SER A 86 -16.01 -2.14 -3.38
CA SER A 86 -14.57 -2.43 -3.32
C SER A 86 -13.90 -2.40 -4.70
N CYS A 87 -14.58 -2.86 -5.76
CA CYS A 87 -14.04 -2.79 -7.11
C CYS A 87 -13.98 -1.37 -7.68
N CYS A 88 -14.89 -0.49 -7.24
CA CYS A 88 -14.90 0.92 -7.60
C CYS A 88 -13.86 1.72 -6.82
N GLU A 89 -13.64 1.42 -5.54
CA GLU A 89 -12.50 1.96 -4.79
C GLU A 89 -11.18 1.62 -5.50
N LEU A 90 -11.05 0.40 -6.01
CA LEU A 90 -9.88 -0.01 -6.82
C LEU A 90 -9.74 0.81 -8.10
N PHE A 91 -10.84 1.09 -8.78
CA PHE A 91 -10.86 1.95 -9.97
C PHE A 91 -10.38 3.36 -9.64
N TYR A 92 -10.89 3.98 -8.58
CA TYR A 92 -10.48 5.32 -8.17
C TYR A 92 -9.01 5.37 -7.76
N TYR A 93 -8.52 4.36 -7.02
CA TYR A 93 -7.10 4.22 -6.71
C TYR A 93 -6.25 4.25 -7.99
N LYS A 94 -6.65 3.48 -9.01
CA LYS A 94 -5.91 3.42 -10.28
C LYS A 94 -6.03 4.71 -11.09
N LEU A 95 -7.21 5.31 -11.14
CA LEU A 95 -7.45 6.60 -11.80
C LEU A 95 -6.53 7.68 -11.23
N GLU A 96 -6.49 7.79 -9.90
CA GLU A 96 -5.69 8.81 -9.24
C GLU A 96 -4.19 8.53 -9.40
N LYS A 97 -3.76 7.30 -9.11
CA LYS A 97 -2.34 6.93 -9.14
C LYS A 97 -1.75 6.89 -10.56
N GLU A 98 -2.47 6.32 -11.53
CA GLU A 98 -1.93 6.06 -12.86
C GLU A 98 -2.26 7.17 -13.85
N LEU A 99 -3.38 7.88 -13.71
CA LEU A 99 -3.68 9.02 -14.58
C LEU A 99 -3.36 10.34 -13.91
N MET A 100 -3.99 10.67 -12.77
CA MET A 100 -3.88 12.03 -12.24
C MET A 100 -2.47 12.39 -11.78
N HIS A 101 -1.76 11.46 -11.11
CA HIS A 101 -0.38 11.70 -10.71
C HIS A 101 0.62 11.64 -11.87
N SER A 102 0.29 10.96 -12.97
CA SER A 102 1.22 10.78 -14.10
C SER A 102 1.06 11.83 -15.20
N PHE A 103 -0.06 12.56 -15.22
CA PHE A 103 -0.38 13.54 -16.26
C PHE A 103 -0.97 14.81 -15.65
N LYS A 104 -0.55 15.97 -16.15
CA LYS A 104 -1.19 17.24 -15.80
C LYS A 104 -2.54 17.36 -16.51
N LEU A 105 -3.61 17.28 -15.73
CA LEU A 105 -5.00 17.43 -16.19
C LEU A 105 -5.61 18.71 -15.60
N LYS A 106 -6.65 19.23 -16.25
CA LYS A 106 -7.43 20.41 -15.78
C LYS A 106 -8.40 20.09 -14.64
N CYS A 107 -8.71 18.82 -14.40
CA CYS A 107 -9.57 18.40 -13.28
C CYS A 107 -8.79 18.38 -11.95
N THR A 108 -9.47 18.73 -10.85
CA THR A 108 -8.88 18.94 -9.52
C THR A 108 -8.76 17.67 -8.70
N ASP A 109 -9.71 16.74 -8.86
CA ASP A 109 -9.81 15.50 -8.10
C ASP A 109 -10.35 14.35 -8.97
N SER A 110 -10.21 13.13 -8.46
CA SER A 110 -10.52 11.90 -9.20
C SER A 110 -12.01 11.73 -9.50
N LEU A 111 -12.90 12.24 -8.64
CA LEU A 111 -14.34 12.28 -8.92
C LEU A 111 -14.66 13.21 -10.09
N GLN A 112 -14.16 14.44 -10.06
CA GLN A 112 -14.39 15.43 -11.11
C GLN A 112 -13.80 14.96 -12.46
N CYS A 113 -12.59 14.38 -12.45
CA CYS A 113 -12.02 13.79 -13.65
C CYS A 113 -12.94 12.69 -14.22
N TYR A 114 -13.42 11.77 -13.37
CA TYR A 114 -14.29 10.69 -13.80
C TYR A 114 -15.66 11.18 -14.31
N GLU A 115 -16.26 12.18 -13.69
CA GLU A 115 -17.47 12.83 -14.20
C GLU A 115 -17.28 13.40 -15.61
N LYS A 116 -16.17 14.08 -15.85
CA LYS A 116 -15.86 14.60 -17.19
C LYS A 116 -15.61 13.47 -18.20
N MET A 117 -14.91 12.40 -17.77
CA MET A 117 -14.66 11.21 -18.58
C MET A 117 -15.97 10.52 -19.01
N THR A 118 -16.94 10.39 -18.10
CA THR A 118 -18.25 9.76 -18.39
C THR A 118 -19.17 10.62 -19.27
N LYS A 119 -19.07 11.96 -19.17
CA LYS A 119 -19.79 12.90 -20.05
C LYS A 119 -19.24 12.91 -21.47
N LYS A 120 -17.99 12.49 -21.67
CA LYS A 120 -17.36 12.44 -22.99
C LYS A 120 -18.01 11.34 -23.84
N LYS A 121 -18.39 11.70 -25.07
CA LYS A 121 -18.83 10.76 -26.10
C LYS A 121 -17.83 10.79 -27.25
N SER A 122 -17.46 9.63 -27.77
CA SER A 122 -16.66 9.60 -29.01
C SER A 122 -17.57 9.97 -30.17
N ILE A 123 -17.23 11.06 -30.85
CA ILE A 123 -17.98 11.57 -32.01
C ILE A 123 -17.58 10.80 -33.29
N ARG A 124 -16.42 10.11 -33.27
CA ARG A 124 -15.82 9.47 -34.44
C ARG A 124 -16.19 8.00 -34.52
N ASN A 125 -16.90 7.62 -35.59
CA ASN A 125 -17.13 6.27 -36.15
C ASN A 125 -17.70 5.17 -35.23
N PHE A 126 -17.58 5.23 -33.90
CA PHE A 126 -18.09 4.24 -32.97
C PHE A 126 -18.53 4.92 -31.66
N PRO A 127 -19.84 5.03 -31.39
CA PRO A 127 -20.31 5.56 -30.11
C PRO A 127 -19.83 4.62 -29.00
N THR A 128 -19.00 5.16 -28.11
CA THR A 128 -18.57 4.51 -26.87
C THR A 128 -18.62 5.54 -25.76
N THR A 129 -18.89 5.07 -24.55
CA THR A 129 -18.94 5.88 -23.33
C THR A 129 -18.21 5.14 -22.22
N ILE A 130 -17.60 5.89 -21.31
CA ILE A 130 -17.08 5.32 -20.07
C ILE A 130 -18.28 5.04 -19.16
N SER A 131 -18.39 3.81 -18.67
CA SER A 131 -19.46 3.43 -17.73
C SER A 131 -19.37 4.30 -16.47
N ASN A 132 -20.52 4.73 -15.96
CA ASN A 132 -20.64 5.53 -14.73
C ASN A 132 -20.92 4.67 -13.49
N ILE A 133 -20.72 3.35 -13.59
CA ILE A 133 -21.06 2.37 -12.53
C ILE A 133 -20.42 2.70 -11.17
N CYS A 134 -19.26 3.37 -11.16
CA CYS A 134 -18.54 3.71 -9.94
C CYS A 134 -18.85 5.08 -9.35
N MET A 135 -19.70 5.90 -9.98
CA MET A 135 -19.87 7.31 -9.60
C MET A 135 -20.40 7.48 -8.16
N LYS A 136 -21.19 6.53 -7.67
CA LYS A 136 -21.77 6.53 -6.33
C LYS A 136 -20.85 5.96 -5.22
N TYR A 137 -19.68 5.44 -5.58
CA TYR A 137 -18.75 4.77 -4.66
C TYR A 137 -17.43 5.53 -4.53
N TYR A 138 -17.45 6.84 -4.77
CA TYR A 138 -16.28 7.67 -4.55
C TYR A 138 -16.03 7.84 -3.05
N GLU A 139 -14.85 7.40 -2.62
CA GLU A 139 -14.33 7.65 -1.28
C GLU A 139 -12.89 8.15 -1.43
N ASN A 140 -12.53 9.14 -0.62
CA ASN A 140 -11.17 9.65 -0.60
C ASN A 140 -10.25 8.61 0.05
N VAL A 141 -9.27 8.12 -0.71
CA VAL A 141 -8.34 7.10 -0.25
C VAL A 141 -7.15 7.79 0.41
N GLU A 142 -6.81 7.42 1.64
CA GLU A 142 -5.65 7.99 2.33
C GLU A 142 -4.32 7.54 1.68
N GLU A 143 -3.26 8.36 1.77
CA GLU A 143 -1.94 8.06 1.18
C GLU A 143 -1.34 6.71 1.64
N ASP A 144 -1.54 6.36 2.92
CA ASP A 144 -1.06 5.08 3.45
C ASP A 144 -1.85 3.89 2.85
N THR A 145 -3.14 4.09 2.59
CA THR A 145 -3.95 3.10 1.88
C THR A 145 -3.47 2.93 0.44
N TYR A 146 -3.07 4.02 -0.24
CA TYR A 146 -2.47 3.93 -1.57
C TYR A 146 -1.23 3.02 -1.60
N LYS A 147 -0.30 3.23 -0.66
CA LYS A 147 0.93 2.41 -0.58
C LYS A 147 0.60 0.94 -0.29
N LEU A 148 -0.33 0.69 0.62
CA LEU A 148 -0.80 -0.66 0.92
C LEU A 148 -1.36 -1.37 -0.33
N LEU A 149 -2.26 -0.70 -1.05
CA LEU A 149 -2.83 -1.22 -2.30
C LEU A 149 -1.75 -1.48 -3.35
N GLU A 150 -0.73 -0.62 -3.44
CA GLU A 150 0.40 -0.81 -4.35
C GLU A 150 1.17 -2.12 -4.07
N HIS A 151 1.43 -2.41 -2.79
CA HIS A 151 2.06 -3.67 -2.39
C HIS A 151 1.19 -4.88 -2.76
N LEU A 152 -0.11 -4.82 -2.43
CA LEU A 152 -1.06 -5.89 -2.75
C LEU A 152 -1.16 -6.13 -4.25
N PHE A 153 -1.24 -5.07 -5.07
CA PHE A 153 -1.25 -5.19 -6.53
C PHE A 153 -0.02 -5.91 -7.07
N LYS A 154 1.18 -5.58 -6.57
CA LYS A 154 2.41 -6.22 -7.02
C LYS A 154 2.40 -7.72 -6.68
N ILE A 155 1.93 -8.09 -5.49
CA ILE A 155 1.79 -9.48 -5.07
C ILE A 155 0.78 -10.21 -5.96
N TYR A 156 -0.40 -9.64 -6.17
CA TYR A 156 -1.44 -10.27 -7.00
C TYR A 156 -1.10 -10.32 -8.48
N TYR A 157 -0.29 -9.39 -8.98
CA TYR A 157 0.33 -9.48 -10.30
C TYR A 157 1.16 -10.75 -10.44
N TYR A 158 2.01 -11.07 -9.46
CA TYR A 158 2.78 -12.32 -9.45
C TYR A 158 1.90 -13.55 -9.34
N ILE A 159 0.85 -13.51 -8.54
CA ILE A 159 -0.13 -14.60 -8.44
C ILE A 159 -0.76 -14.89 -9.81
N ASP A 160 -1.14 -13.85 -10.55
CA ASP A 160 -1.68 -14.00 -11.91
C ASP A 160 -0.62 -14.48 -12.90
N LEU A 161 0.59 -13.92 -12.84
CA LEU A 161 1.74 -14.32 -13.66
C LEU A 161 2.03 -15.82 -13.53
N PHE A 162 1.97 -16.36 -12.31
CA PHE A 162 2.23 -17.77 -12.02
C PHE A 162 1.11 -18.72 -12.42
N LYS A 163 -0.04 -18.22 -12.91
CA LYS A 163 -0.99 -19.07 -13.64
C LYS A 163 -0.37 -19.60 -14.93
N ASN A 164 0.54 -18.85 -15.54
CA ASN A 164 1.35 -19.33 -16.65
C ASN A 164 2.63 -20.01 -16.12
N ARG A 165 2.66 -21.34 -16.17
CA ARG A 165 3.76 -22.14 -15.60
C ARG A 165 5.13 -21.88 -16.22
N SER A 166 5.21 -21.34 -17.44
CA SER A 166 6.50 -20.95 -18.04
C SER A 166 7.11 -19.72 -17.37
N GLN A 167 6.30 -18.93 -16.65
CA GLN A 167 6.72 -17.74 -15.92
C GLN A 167 7.12 -18.03 -14.48
N CYS A 168 6.95 -19.27 -14.00
CA CYS A 168 7.31 -19.71 -12.64
C CYS A 168 8.82 -19.93 -12.49
N THR A 169 9.61 -18.92 -12.82
CA THR A 169 11.07 -18.95 -12.68
C THR A 169 11.49 -18.66 -11.23
N THR A 170 12.70 -19.07 -10.85
CA THR A 170 13.27 -18.75 -9.53
C THR A 170 13.47 -17.25 -9.34
N THR A 171 13.81 -16.52 -10.41
CA THR A 171 13.95 -15.05 -10.39
C THR A 171 12.63 -14.36 -10.08
N GLU A 172 11.55 -14.70 -10.77
CA GLU A 172 10.24 -14.08 -10.50
C GLU A 172 9.69 -14.50 -9.13
N MET A 173 9.93 -15.74 -8.69
CA MET A 173 9.56 -16.19 -7.35
C MET A 173 10.29 -15.40 -6.24
N ARG A 174 11.58 -15.10 -6.38
CA ARG A 174 12.30 -14.26 -5.41
C ARG A 174 11.72 -12.85 -5.33
N LYS A 175 11.37 -12.26 -6.47
CA LYS A 175 10.70 -10.94 -6.50
C LYS A 175 9.35 -11.01 -5.79
N PHE A 176 8.56 -12.06 -6.04
CA PHE A 176 7.30 -12.29 -5.34
C PHE A 176 7.47 -12.41 -3.82
N GLN A 177 8.42 -13.23 -3.35
CA GLN A 177 8.75 -13.36 -1.92
C GLN A 177 9.12 -12.01 -1.31
N GLN A 178 9.95 -11.22 -2.01
CA GLN A 178 10.34 -9.90 -1.52
C GLN A 178 9.12 -8.98 -1.38
N LYS A 179 8.16 -9.01 -2.31
CA LYS A 179 6.94 -8.20 -2.19
C LYS A 179 6.06 -8.58 -1.01
N ILE A 180 6.01 -9.86 -0.65
CA ILE A 180 5.33 -10.31 0.57
C ILE A 180 6.07 -9.80 1.81
N ILE A 181 7.41 -9.89 1.84
CA ILE A 181 8.22 -9.37 2.95
C ILE A 181 8.07 -7.85 3.09
N ASP A 182 8.07 -7.12 1.98
CA ASP A 182 7.86 -5.66 1.97
C ASP A 182 6.49 -5.32 2.59
N LEU A 183 5.45 -6.07 2.23
CA LEU A 183 4.09 -5.89 2.75
C LEU A 183 3.99 -6.22 4.25
N GLU A 184 4.64 -7.29 4.72
CA GLU A 184 4.67 -7.65 6.15
C GLU A 184 5.34 -6.60 7.02
N ASN A 185 6.36 -5.93 6.49
CA ASN A 185 7.08 -4.87 7.20
C ASN A 185 6.40 -3.50 7.04
N TYR A 186 5.32 -3.40 6.27
CA TYR A 186 4.61 -2.15 6.04
C TYR A 186 3.77 -1.78 7.27
N SER A 187 4.05 -0.60 7.83
CA SER A 187 3.26 -0.06 8.94
C SER A 187 1.97 0.56 8.41
N CYS A 188 0.83 -0.05 8.72
CA CYS A 188 -0.48 0.51 8.42
C CYS A 188 -1.41 0.46 9.63
N ASN A 189 -2.45 1.29 9.62
CA ASN A 189 -3.50 1.28 10.65
C ASN A 189 -4.37 0.01 10.55
N ASN A 190 -4.58 -0.51 9.34
CA ASN A 190 -5.47 -1.62 9.01
C ASN A 190 -4.85 -3.01 9.23
N LYS A 191 -4.15 -3.21 10.35
CA LYS A 191 -3.40 -4.46 10.63
C LYS A 191 -4.28 -5.72 10.58
N SER A 192 -5.52 -5.65 11.04
CA SER A 192 -6.45 -6.79 11.07
C SER A 192 -6.82 -7.28 9.67
N ARG A 193 -7.18 -6.36 8.77
CA ARG A 193 -7.47 -6.68 7.37
C ARG A 193 -6.22 -7.14 6.63
N LEU A 194 -5.07 -6.51 6.92
CA LEU A 194 -3.80 -6.91 6.32
C LEU A 194 -3.46 -8.35 6.70
N LYS A 195 -3.66 -8.72 7.96
CA LYS A 195 -3.49 -10.10 8.43
C LYS A 195 -4.35 -11.07 7.62
N ALA A 196 -5.65 -10.80 7.48
CA ALA A 196 -6.56 -11.66 6.73
C ALA A 196 -6.13 -11.83 5.26
N GLU A 197 -5.63 -10.76 4.64
CA GLU A 197 -5.18 -10.81 3.26
C GLU A 197 -3.83 -11.55 3.08
N LEU A 198 -2.89 -11.34 4.01
CA LEU A 198 -1.63 -12.10 4.06
C LEU A 198 -1.89 -13.61 4.25
N GLU A 199 -2.89 -13.98 5.05
CA GLU A 199 -3.29 -15.38 5.22
C GLU A 199 -3.73 -16.01 3.90
N LYS A 200 -4.54 -15.30 3.11
CA LYS A 200 -4.93 -15.77 1.76
C LYS A 200 -3.72 -15.93 0.85
N ILE A 201 -2.79 -14.97 0.88
CA ILE A 201 -1.57 -15.02 0.07
C ILE A 201 -0.69 -16.22 0.48
N ILE A 202 -0.56 -16.49 1.78
CA ILE A 202 0.17 -17.65 2.29
C ILE A 202 -0.48 -18.95 1.81
N ASN A 203 -1.83 -19.06 1.87
CA ASN A 203 -2.55 -20.23 1.37
C ASN A 203 -2.32 -20.45 -0.13
N VAL A 204 -2.24 -19.38 -0.94
CA VAL A 204 -1.86 -19.47 -2.35
C VAL A 204 -0.45 -20.04 -2.52
N CYS A 205 0.51 -19.57 -1.72
CA CYS A 205 1.88 -20.10 -1.74
C CYS A 205 1.95 -21.59 -1.37
N GLU A 206 1.15 -22.03 -0.39
CA GLU A 206 1.04 -23.46 -0.05
C GLU A 206 0.46 -24.28 -1.20
N GLY A 207 -0.54 -23.74 -1.90
CA GLY A 207 -1.05 -24.31 -3.14
C GLY A 207 0.04 -24.50 -4.20
N TYR A 208 0.97 -23.54 -4.34
CA TYR A 208 2.11 -23.68 -5.24
C TYR A 208 3.08 -24.78 -4.81
N ILE A 209 3.39 -24.90 -3.52
CA ILE A 209 4.27 -25.96 -3.01
C ILE A 209 3.71 -27.34 -3.37
N ILE A 210 2.40 -27.55 -3.15
CA ILE A 210 1.72 -28.81 -3.44
C ILE A 210 1.63 -29.03 -4.97
N GLY A 211 1.11 -28.05 -5.70
CA GLY A 211 0.81 -28.19 -7.12
C GLY A 211 2.03 -28.24 -8.04
N TRP A 212 3.20 -27.77 -7.60
CA TRP A 212 4.40 -27.70 -8.44
C TRP A 212 5.49 -28.70 -8.05
N LYS A 213 5.25 -29.55 -7.04
CA LYS A 213 6.23 -30.53 -6.53
C LYS A 213 6.84 -31.42 -7.62
N ASP A 214 5.99 -31.87 -8.56
CA ASP A 214 6.37 -32.80 -9.64
C ASP A 214 6.49 -32.09 -11.00
N HIS A 215 6.38 -30.76 -11.04
CA HIS A 215 6.41 -30.01 -12.29
C HIS A 215 7.84 -29.61 -12.68
N HIS A 216 8.34 -30.15 -13.79
CA HIS A 216 9.72 -29.92 -14.25
C HIS A 216 10.13 -28.43 -14.25
N THR A 217 9.30 -27.52 -14.76
CA THR A 217 9.67 -26.10 -14.88
C THR A 217 9.45 -25.27 -13.62
N ALA A 218 8.58 -25.71 -12.70
CA ALA A 218 8.12 -24.89 -11.56
C ALA A 218 8.61 -25.41 -10.20
N LYS A 219 9.12 -26.65 -10.15
CA LYS A 219 9.65 -27.28 -8.93
C LYS A 219 10.73 -26.45 -8.24
N HIS A 220 11.63 -25.83 -9.01
CA HIS A 220 12.67 -24.97 -8.46
C HIS A 220 12.12 -23.70 -7.81
N ALA A 221 11.07 -23.10 -8.37
CA ALA A 221 10.38 -21.97 -7.75
C ALA A 221 9.62 -22.40 -6.48
N ALA A 222 8.96 -23.55 -6.51
CA ALA A 222 8.29 -24.12 -5.34
C ALA A 222 9.26 -24.38 -4.17
N TYR A 223 10.46 -24.87 -4.49
CA TYR A 223 11.51 -25.12 -3.50
C TYR A 223 11.86 -23.85 -2.70
N LEU A 224 11.88 -22.67 -3.32
CA LEU A 224 12.17 -21.41 -2.63
C LEU A 224 11.16 -21.06 -1.53
N LEU A 225 9.91 -21.51 -1.65
CA LEU A 225 8.89 -21.32 -0.63
C LEU A 225 9.08 -22.26 0.58
N THR A 226 9.78 -23.39 0.38
CA THR A 226 10.14 -24.34 1.44
C THR A 226 11.55 -24.12 2.01
N GLU A 227 12.43 -23.45 1.25
CA GLU A 227 13.80 -23.19 1.63
C GLU A 227 13.85 -22.43 2.96
N LYS A 228 14.68 -22.89 3.91
CA LYS A 228 14.86 -22.26 5.23
C LYS A 228 13.54 -22.01 5.98
N ASN A 229 12.55 -22.88 5.78
CA ASN A 229 11.23 -22.75 6.40
C ASN A 229 10.56 -21.40 6.10
N TRP A 230 10.68 -20.89 4.86
CA TRP A 230 10.21 -19.56 4.50
C TRP A 230 8.72 -19.34 4.83
N ILE A 231 7.83 -20.27 4.45
CA ILE A 231 6.40 -20.21 4.80
C ILE A 231 6.18 -20.22 6.32
N GLY A 232 6.88 -21.09 7.06
CA GLY A 232 6.74 -21.16 8.51
C GLY A 232 7.09 -19.84 9.19
N LEU A 233 8.15 -19.16 8.73
CA LEU A 233 8.52 -17.83 9.22
C LEU A 233 7.43 -16.77 8.94
N ARG A 234 6.73 -16.86 7.81
CA ARG A 234 5.63 -15.92 7.49
C ARG A 234 4.39 -16.18 8.35
N LYS A 235 4.06 -17.44 8.60
CA LYS A 235 2.98 -17.80 9.55
C LYS A 235 3.29 -17.30 10.97
N MET A 236 4.54 -17.39 11.42
CA MET A 236 4.96 -16.82 12.72
C MET A 236 4.74 -15.31 12.78
N LYS A 237 5.22 -14.57 11.77
CA LYS A 237 4.98 -13.11 11.67
C LYS A 237 3.49 -12.75 11.64
N LEU A 238 2.68 -13.56 10.96
CA LEU A 238 1.24 -13.36 10.90
C LEU A 238 0.58 -13.51 12.30
N THR A 239 1.06 -14.47 13.10
CA THR A 239 0.65 -14.63 14.50
C THR A 239 1.08 -13.43 15.35
N GLU A 240 2.33 -12.99 15.22
CA GLU A 240 2.85 -11.79 15.91
C GLU A 240 2.00 -10.54 15.59
N LEU A 241 1.65 -10.34 14.33
CA LEU A 241 0.75 -9.26 13.90
C LEU A 241 -0.62 -9.36 14.58
N GLY A 242 -1.15 -10.58 14.72
CA GLY A 242 -2.37 -10.86 15.47
C GLY A 242 -2.30 -10.46 16.94
N ASP A 243 -1.19 -10.82 17.60
CA ASP A 243 -0.96 -10.51 19.01
C ASP A 243 -0.82 -9.01 19.25
N GLU A 244 -0.17 -8.28 18.33
CA GLU A 244 -0.09 -6.82 18.38
C GLU A 244 -1.48 -6.16 18.32
N ILE A 245 -2.36 -6.66 17.43
CA ILE A 245 -3.74 -6.17 17.31
C ILE A 245 -4.50 -6.40 18.62
N LEU A 246 -4.40 -7.60 19.19
CA LEU A 246 -5.05 -7.94 20.47
C LEU A 246 -4.54 -7.06 21.62
N LYS A 247 -3.23 -6.82 21.70
CA LYS A 247 -2.63 -5.93 22.70
C LYS A 247 -3.13 -4.48 22.56
N LYS A 248 -3.25 -3.97 21.33
CA LYS A 248 -3.79 -2.61 21.07
C LYS A 248 -5.26 -2.51 21.47
N LYS A 249 -6.07 -3.54 21.17
CA LYS A 249 -7.49 -3.60 21.56
C LYS A 249 -7.65 -3.58 23.08
N ARG A 250 -6.95 -4.45 23.81
CA ARG A 250 -6.98 -4.47 25.29
C ARG A 250 -6.61 -3.12 25.90
N LYS A 251 -5.63 -2.41 25.35
CA LYS A 251 -5.26 -1.07 25.83
C LYS A 251 -6.35 -0.03 25.59
N LYS A 252 -7.08 -0.09 24.46
CA LYS A 252 -8.21 0.81 24.19
C LYS A 252 -9.35 0.52 25.18
N ASP A 253 -9.68 -0.76 25.39
CA ASP A 253 -10.76 -1.18 26.29
C ASP A 253 -10.49 -0.78 27.75
N VAL A 254 -9.24 -0.96 28.24
CA VAL A 254 -8.84 -0.50 29.59
C VAL A 254 -8.96 1.02 29.72
N LYS A 255 -8.47 1.77 28.74
CA LYS A 255 -8.55 3.24 28.76
C LYS A 255 -10.00 3.74 28.73
N THR A 256 -10.86 3.12 27.93
CA THR A 256 -12.29 3.46 27.90
C THR A 256 -12.97 3.14 29.22
N THR A 257 -12.62 2.03 29.86
CA THR A 257 -13.15 1.65 31.17
C THR A 257 -12.72 2.66 32.25
N GLU A 258 -11.44 3.05 32.28
CA GLU A 258 -10.91 4.07 33.21
C GLU A 258 -11.59 5.43 33.02
N ILE A 259 -11.88 5.84 31.78
CA ILE A 259 -12.59 7.12 31.50
C ILE A 259 -14.05 7.03 31.98
N MET A 260 -14.75 5.93 31.72
CA MET A 260 -16.12 5.74 32.21
C MET A 260 -16.19 5.70 33.73
N GLU A 261 -15.22 5.07 34.40
CA GLU A 261 -15.14 5.07 35.87
C GLU A 261 -14.88 6.49 36.40
N GLN A 262 -14.00 7.28 35.78
CA GLN A 262 -13.76 8.67 36.18
C GLN A 262 -14.98 9.57 35.97
N GLU A 263 -15.70 9.44 34.85
CA GLU A 263 -16.93 10.19 34.61
C GLU A 263 -18.05 9.79 35.59
N THR A 264 -18.13 8.50 35.95
CA THR A 264 -19.08 8.02 36.97
C THR A 264 -18.74 8.62 38.34
N ILE A 265 -17.47 8.57 38.75
CA ILE A 265 -17.01 9.16 40.02
C ILE A 265 -17.23 10.69 40.03
N HIS A 266 -16.98 11.38 38.91
CA HIS A 266 -17.20 12.82 38.82
C HIS A 266 -18.70 13.18 38.89
N SER A 267 -19.57 12.41 38.24
CA SER A 267 -21.01 12.61 38.32
C SER A 267 -21.57 12.33 39.72
N GLN A 268 -20.98 11.38 40.45
CA GLN A 268 -21.34 11.05 41.82
C GLN A 268 -20.86 12.13 42.81
N LEU A 269 -19.65 12.68 42.62
CA LEU A 269 -19.15 13.83 43.39
C LEU A 269 -19.92 15.14 43.14
N LEU A 270 -20.50 15.30 41.94
CA LEU A 270 -21.37 16.45 41.60
C LEU A 270 -22.74 16.39 42.28
N MET A 271 -23.20 15.22 42.72
CA MET A 271 -24.45 15.08 43.48
C MET A 271 -24.26 15.32 44.98
N ASP A 272 -23.06 15.08 45.53
CA ASP A 272 -22.81 15.08 46.98
C ASP A 272 -22.26 16.39 47.56
N ASN A 273 -21.90 17.40 46.76
CA ASN A 273 -21.37 18.67 47.27
C ASN A 273 -22.08 19.91 46.73
N VAL A 274 -23.24 20.23 47.33
CA VAL A 274 -23.62 21.62 47.65
C VAL A 274 -23.23 21.86 49.10
N THR A 275 -21.93 21.99 49.35
CA THR A 275 -21.40 22.67 50.53
C THR A 275 -20.07 23.28 50.15
N ASP A 276 -19.98 24.60 50.32
CA ASP A 276 -18.81 25.43 50.07
C ASP A 276 -17.59 24.88 50.79
N ASP A 277 -16.58 24.41 50.05
CA ASP A 277 -15.23 24.59 50.54
C ASP A 277 -14.21 24.74 49.40
N VAL A 278 -13.44 25.81 49.54
CA VAL A 278 -12.39 26.25 48.66
C VAL A 278 -11.12 25.56 49.14
N THR A 279 -10.48 24.69 48.35
CA THR A 279 -9.00 24.55 48.40
C THR A 279 -8.39 23.65 47.30
N ASN A 280 -7.47 24.26 46.55
CA ASN A 280 -6.14 23.75 46.19
C ASN A 280 -6.00 22.41 45.43
N THR A 281 -6.18 22.43 44.11
CA THR A 281 -5.66 21.41 43.18
C THR A 281 -4.72 22.06 42.15
N GLY A 282 -3.45 22.22 42.52
CA GLY A 282 -2.46 22.94 41.70
C GLY A 282 -1.03 22.42 41.78
N LEU A 283 -0.82 21.12 42.07
CA LEU A 283 0.54 20.60 42.36
C LEU A 283 1.04 19.45 41.47
N SER A 284 0.23 18.89 40.56
CA SER A 284 0.62 17.65 39.85
C SER A 284 1.42 17.87 38.54
N ASN A 285 1.32 19.03 37.88
CA ASN A 285 1.96 19.23 36.57
C ASN A 285 3.38 19.83 36.64
N GLY A 286 3.83 20.30 37.81
CA GLY A 286 5.15 20.95 37.96
C GLY A 286 6.34 19.99 38.04
N THR A 287 6.12 18.75 38.49
CA THR A 287 7.21 17.79 38.77
C THR A 287 7.85 17.20 37.50
N ALA A 288 7.08 17.05 36.41
CA ALA A 288 7.62 16.56 35.14
C ALA A 288 8.60 17.54 34.48
N PHE A 289 8.32 18.85 34.54
CA PHE A 289 9.16 19.88 33.92
C PHE A 289 10.52 20.02 34.60
N ILE A 290 10.57 19.86 35.93
CA ILE A 290 11.82 19.96 36.71
C ILE A 290 12.80 18.84 36.30
N GLY A 291 12.31 17.62 36.05
CA GLY A 291 13.15 16.50 35.59
C GLY A 291 13.82 16.77 34.24
N PHE A 292 13.07 17.31 33.27
CA PHE A 292 13.62 17.67 31.96
C PHE A 292 14.64 18.83 32.05
N SER A 293 14.38 19.83 32.90
CA SER A 293 15.33 20.93 33.12
C SER A 293 16.67 20.45 33.68
N ILE A 294 16.66 19.51 34.64
CA ILE A 294 17.88 18.93 35.20
C ILE A 294 18.68 18.19 34.12
N LEU A 295 18.03 17.36 33.29
CA LEU A 295 18.70 16.62 32.22
C LEU A 295 19.34 17.55 31.17
N ILE A 296 18.67 18.64 30.80
CA ILE A 296 19.21 19.63 29.85
C ILE A 296 20.43 20.33 30.45
N ILE A 297 20.36 20.76 31.71
CA ILE A 297 21.48 21.40 32.41
C ILE A 297 22.67 20.44 32.51
N THR A 298 22.45 19.18 32.88
CA THR A 298 23.51 18.15 32.91
C THR A 298 24.13 17.96 31.52
N PHE A 299 23.33 17.92 30.45
CA PHE A 299 23.84 17.75 29.09
C PHE A 299 24.66 18.96 28.62
N ILE A 300 24.25 20.18 28.97
CA ILE A 300 25.00 21.41 28.69
C ILE A 300 26.31 21.40 29.47
N LEU A 301 26.28 21.16 30.79
CA LEU A 301 27.49 21.08 31.62
C LEU A 301 28.45 20.00 31.11
N TYR A 302 27.92 18.86 30.67
CA TYR A 302 28.70 17.78 30.09
C TYR A 302 29.35 18.17 28.76
N LYS A 303 28.66 18.96 27.92
CA LYS A 303 29.18 19.47 26.64
C LYS A 303 30.31 20.48 26.82
N TYR A 304 30.27 21.29 27.88
CA TYR A 304 31.25 22.35 28.14
C TYR A 304 32.33 21.99 29.17
N SER A 305 32.25 20.81 29.79
CA SER A 305 33.31 20.30 30.66
C SER A 305 34.43 19.61 29.85
N THR A 306 35.67 19.76 30.31
CA THR A 306 36.89 19.21 29.69
C THR A 306 36.89 17.68 29.54
N TYR A 307 35.97 16.98 30.21
CA TYR A 307 35.75 15.54 30.10
C TYR A 307 35.16 15.08 28.75
N PHE A 308 34.67 15.98 27.89
CA PHE A 308 34.17 15.61 26.55
C PHE A 308 35.25 14.99 25.65
N SER A 309 36.52 15.30 25.93
CA SER A 309 37.68 14.71 25.24
C SER A 309 37.76 13.19 25.37
N PHE A 310 37.25 12.61 26.47
CA PHE A 310 37.27 11.16 26.73
C PHE A 310 36.17 10.37 26.01
N LEU A 311 35.04 10.98 25.63
CA LEU A 311 33.99 10.30 24.87
C LEU A 311 34.18 10.36 23.35
N LYS A 312 34.96 11.32 22.87
CA LYS A 312 35.26 11.49 21.44
C LYS A 312 35.78 10.20 20.77
N PRO A 313 36.65 9.36 21.40
CA PRO A 313 37.08 8.09 20.82
C PRO A 313 35.95 7.06 20.70
N SER A 314 35.08 6.96 21.71
CA SER A 314 33.97 6.00 21.74
C SER A 314 32.89 6.34 20.70
N VAL A 315 32.51 7.61 20.61
CA VAL A 315 31.57 8.09 19.58
C VAL A 315 32.17 7.93 18.18
N ARG A 316 33.47 8.16 18.01
CA ARG A 316 34.16 7.93 16.73
C ARG A 316 34.21 6.45 16.35
N LYS A 317 34.37 5.53 17.31
CA LYS A 317 34.27 4.08 17.07
C LYS A 317 32.85 3.67 16.66
N LEU A 318 31.83 4.22 17.33
CA LEU A 318 30.43 3.94 17.00
C LEU A 318 30.07 4.43 15.58
N ARG A 319 30.46 5.67 15.24
CA ARG A 319 30.26 6.25 13.90
C ARG A 319 30.98 5.47 12.82
N ARG A 320 32.18 4.95 13.10
CA ARG A 320 32.92 4.08 12.18
C ARG A 320 32.20 2.74 11.96
N LYS A 321 31.62 2.13 13.00
CA LYS A 321 30.81 0.90 12.84
C LYS A 321 29.56 1.14 11.98
N PHE A 322 28.83 2.24 12.23
CA PHE A 322 27.69 2.62 11.41
C PHE A 322 28.04 2.91 9.95
N ASN A 323 29.13 3.65 9.69
CA ASN A 323 29.58 3.92 8.32
C ASN A 323 30.13 2.68 7.59
N LYS A 324 30.74 1.72 8.32
CA LYS A 324 31.28 0.49 7.71
C LYS A 324 30.16 -0.43 7.23
N ASN A 325 29.03 -0.47 7.94
CA ASN A 325 27.83 -1.19 7.48
C ASN A 325 27.19 -0.55 6.23
N ASN A 326 27.36 0.76 6.02
CA ASN A 326 26.79 1.43 4.85
C ASN A 326 27.60 1.17 3.56
N LYS A 327 28.94 1.00 3.66
CA LYS A 327 29.78 0.68 2.48
C LYS A 327 29.57 -0.73 1.95
N ASN A 328 29.40 -1.72 2.82
CA ASN A 328 29.21 -3.12 2.41
C ASN A 328 27.84 -3.36 1.72
N ASN A 329 26.86 -2.48 1.92
CA ASN A 329 25.58 -2.54 1.20
C ASN A 329 25.63 -1.92 -0.21
N LEU A 330 26.67 -1.13 -0.53
CA LEU A 330 26.79 -0.46 -1.82
C LEU A 330 27.35 -1.40 -2.91
N ASP A 331 28.23 -2.33 -2.53
CA ASP A 331 28.76 -3.37 -3.45
C ASP A 331 27.69 -4.40 -3.84
N PHE A 332 26.67 -4.62 -3.00
CA PHE A 332 25.55 -5.50 -3.34
C PHE A 332 24.70 -4.90 -4.47
N LEU A 333 24.48 -3.58 -4.46
CA LEU A 333 23.66 -2.89 -5.46
C LEU A 333 24.33 -2.85 -6.84
N ASN A 334 25.65 -2.66 -6.90
CA ASN A 334 26.39 -2.59 -8.16
C ASN A 334 26.50 -3.94 -8.89
N SER A 335 26.37 -5.07 -8.19
CA SER A 335 26.43 -6.40 -8.83
C SER A 335 25.24 -6.66 -9.76
N PHE A 336 24.07 -6.07 -9.49
CA PHE A 336 22.86 -6.25 -10.31
C PHE A 336 22.91 -5.44 -11.62
N ASP A 337 23.59 -4.29 -11.64
CA ASP A 337 23.68 -3.44 -12.83
C ASP A 337 24.64 -4.00 -13.91
N VAL A 338 25.70 -4.71 -13.49
CA VAL A 338 26.66 -5.33 -14.43
C VAL A 338 26.04 -6.55 -15.11
N GLU A 339 25.22 -7.33 -14.40
CA GLU A 339 24.58 -8.53 -14.95
C GLU A 339 23.46 -8.19 -15.94
N TYR A 340 22.77 -7.05 -15.77
CA TYR A 340 21.69 -6.62 -16.66
C TYR A 340 22.20 -6.16 -18.04
N LYS A 341 23.38 -5.53 -18.13
CA LYS A 341 23.95 -5.09 -19.42
C LYS A 341 24.43 -6.25 -20.30
N ASN A 342 24.96 -7.33 -19.72
CA ASN A 342 25.44 -8.48 -20.49
C ASN A 342 24.32 -9.33 -21.11
N ILE A 343 23.10 -9.27 -20.58
CA ILE A 343 21.97 -10.06 -21.10
C ILE A 343 21.37 -9.42 -22.35
N ASN A 344 21.34 -8.08 -22.44
CA ASN A 344 20.77 -7.39 -23.59
C ASN A 344 21.64 -7.47 -24.86
N ASP A 345 22.97 -7.46 -24.74
CA ASP A 345 23.85 -7.50 -25.92
C ASP A 345 23.86 -8.85 -26.65
N ASN A 346 23.53 -9.95 -25.95
CA ASN A 346 23.47 -11.27 -26.59
C ASN A 346 22.14 -11.54 -27.32
N ILE A 347 21.08 -10.77 -27.06
CA ILE A 347 19.76 -10.99 -27.69
C ILE A 347 19.71 -10.41 -29.11
N TYR A 348 20.55 -9.43 -29.46
CA TYR A 348 20.58 -8.81 -30.79
C TYR A 348 21.52 -9.49 -31.80
N LYS A 349 22.13 -10.63 -31.44
CA LYS A 349 23.02 -11.38 -32.33
C LYS A 349 22.31 -12.56 -32.98
N ILE A 350 21.21 -12.29 -33.69
CA ILE A 350 20.62 -13.25 -34.64
C ILE A 350 21.01 -12.82 -36.05
N SER A 351 21.73 -13.74 -36.69
CA SER A 351 22.35 -13.70 -38.01
C SER A 351 21.35 -13.51 -39.14
N TYR A 352 21.69 -12.60 -40.07
CA TYR A 352 21.28 -12.75 -41.46
C TYR A 352 22.17 -13.82 -42.10
N SER A 353 21.57 -14.90 -42.58
CA SER A 353 22.15 -15.88 -43.50
C SER A 353 21.08 -16.30 -44.48
#